data_AF-A0A958Z5I1-F1
#
_entry.id   AF-A0A958Z5I1-F1
#
_cell.length_a   1.000
_cell.length_b   1.000
_cell.length_c   1.000
_cell.angle_alpha   90.00
_cell.angle_beta   90.00
_cell.angle_gamma   90.00
#
_symmetry.space_group_name_H-M   'P 1'
#
loop_
_entity.id
_entity.type
_entity.pdbx_description
1 polymer ?
#
loop_
_entity_poly.entity_id
_entity_poly.type
_entity_poly.pdbx_seq_one_letter_code
_entity_poly.pdbx_strand_id
1 'polypeptide(L)' 'MTRFFLLVTALFLSINLHAQQTNLNDYSYVIIPDQFDFLKSKDQFQLNSMTKFYFEKSGFNAYLAD' A
#
# COMPACT_ATOMS: atom_id res chain seq x y z
N MET A 1 2.48 44.97 -12.94
CA MET A 1 3.41 43.92 -13.43
C MET A 1 3.86 42.97 -12.32
N THR A 2 4.42 43.45 -11.20
CA THR A 2 4.89 42.61 -10.08
C THR A 2 3.80 41.76 -9.42
N ARG A 3 2.59 42.31 -9.22
CA ARG A 3 1.44 41.57 -8.65
C ARG A 3 0.96 40.41 -9.54
N PHE A 4 1.01 40.62 -10.86
CA PHE A 4 0.69 39.58 -11.84
C PHE A 4 1.75 38.48 -11.81
N PHE A 5 3.03 38.86 -11.71
CA PHE A 5 4.13 37.91 -11.59
C PHE A 5 3.99 37.02 -10.34
N LEU A 6 3.65 37.61 -9.19
CA LEU A 6 3.42 36.86 -7.94
C LEU A 6 2.27 35.84 -8.05
N LEU A 7 1.18 36.20 -8.73
CA LEU A 7 0.06 35.27 -8.98
C LEU A 7 0.48 34.09 -9.85
N VAL A 8 1.27 34.34 -10.89
CA VAL A 8 1.79 33.30 -11.77
C VAL A 8 2.73 32.38 -10.99
N THR A 9 3.62 32.92 -10.15
CA THR A 9 4.51 32.10 -9.32
C THR A 9 3.73 31.26 -8.31
N ALA A 10 2.69 31.81 -7.68
CA ALA A 10 1.84 31.07 -6.74
C ALA A 10 1.09 29.91 -7.42
N LEU A 11 0.65 30.08 -8.67
CA LEU A 11 0.01 29.03 -9.47
C LEU A 11 1.00 27.89 -9.82
N PHE A 12 2.25 28.21 -10.11
CA PHE A 12 3.28 27.19 -10.36
C PHE A 12 3.75 26.46 -9.08
N LEU A 13 3.57 27.04 -7.89
CA LEU A 13 3.87 26.34 -6.64
C LEU A 13 2.78 25.33 -6.25
N SER A 14 1.50 25.60 -6.57
CA SER A 14 0.39 24.72 -6.17
C SER A 14 0.36 23.36 -6.90
N ILE A 15 0.89 23.29 -8.12
CA ILE A 15 1.04 22.03 -8.87
C ILE A 15 2.03 21.04 -8.23
N ASN A 16 3.04 21.53 -7.49
CA ASN A 16 4.03 20.68 -6.83
C ASN A 16 3.46 19.96 -5.59
N LEU A 17 2.43 20.51 -4.96
CA LEU A 17 1.78 19.90 -3.79
C LEU A 17 1.06 18.58 -4.13
N HIS A 18 0.60 18.42 -5.38
CA HIS A 18 -0.11 17.22 -5.82
C HIS A 18 0.86 16.07 -6.17
N ALA A 19 2.11 16.38 -6.51
CA ALA A 19 3.13 15.39 -6.86
C ALA A 19 3.70 14.64 -5.63
N GLN A 20 3.54 15.20 -4.44
CA GLN A 20 3.97 14.57 -3.18
C GLN A 20 2.98 13.54 -2.65
N GLN A 21 1.80 13.40 -3.28
CA GLN A 21 0.83 12.36 -2.93
C GLN A 21 1.25 11.01 -3.52
N THR A 22 2.46 10.56 -3.17
CA THR A 22 2.88 9.18 -3.41
C THR A 22 2.16 8.33 -2.38
N ASN A 23 1.13 7.60 -2.84
CA ASN A 23 0.46 6.61 -2.02
C ASN A 23 1.47 5.46 -1.79
N LEU A 24 2.36 5.62 -0.81
CA LEU A 24 3.39 4.63 -0.45
C LEU A 24 2.77 3.26 -0.11
N ASN A 25 1.47 3.24 0.16
CA ASN A 25 0.68 2.06 0.45
C ASN A 25 0.54 1.11 -0.74
N ASP A 26 0.58 1.62 -1.99
CA ASP A 26 0.39 0.80 -3.20
C ASP A 26 1.53 -0.22 -3.41
N TYR A 27 2.68 -0.01 -2.78
CA TYR A 27 3.85 -0.90 -2.85
C TYR A 27 4.04 -1.77 -1.59
N SER A 28 3.16 -1.66 -0.59
CA SER A 28 3.22 -2.49 0.61
C SER A 28 2.71 -3.91 0.30
N TYR A 29 3.65 -4.84 0.11
CA TYR A 29 3.35 -6.26 -0.02
C TYR A 29 3.49 -6.97 1.33
N VAL A 30 2.57 -7.88 1.63
CA VAL A 30 2.59 -8.72 2.83
C VAL A 30 2.83 -10.15 2.40
N ILE A 31 3.91 -10.76 2.89
CA ILE A 31 4.22 -12.17 2.67
C ILE A 31 3.72 -12.95 3.89
N ILE A 32 2.78 -13.86 3.64
CA ILE A 32 2.20 -14.73 4.65
C ILE A 32 2.95 -16.06 4.51
N PRO A 33 3.48 -16.65 5.59
CA PRO A 33 4.15 -17.94 5.51
C PRO A 33 3.20 -18.99 4.93
N ASP A 34 3.73 -20.00 4.25
CA ASP A 34 2.93 -21.07 3.64
C ASP A 34 2.32 -21.99 4.74
N GLN A 35 3.05 -22.16 5.83
CA GLN A 35 2.68 -22.84 7.05
C GLN A 35 3.13 -21.99 8.24
N PHE A 36 2.23 -21.78 9.19
CA PHE A 36 2.61 -21.14 10.45
C PHE A 36 3.32 -22.15 11.38
N ASP A 37 4.31 -21.68 12.14
CA ASP A 37 5.14 -22.53 13.04
C ASP A 37 4.33 -23.31 14.09
N PHE A 38 3.14 -22.83 14.44
CA PHE A 38 2.23 -23.47 15.40
C PHE A 38 1.31 -24.52 14.78
N LEU A 39 1.29 -24.64 13.44
CA LEU A 39 0.46 -25.59 12.71
C LEU A 39 1.28 -26.80 12.29
N LYS A 40 0.60 -27.94 12.19
CA LYS A 40 1.21 -29.23 11.81
C LYS A 40 1.22 -29.45 10.30
N SER A 41 0.44 -28.68 9.54
CA SER A 41 0.35 -28.78 8.09
C SER A 41 0.13 -27.42 7.43
N LYS A 42 0.50 -27.31 6.15
CA LYS A 42 0.19 -26.18 5.27
C LYS A 42 -1.31 -25.86 5.29
N ASP A 43 -1.62 -24.57 5.40
CA ASP A 43 -2.99 -24.04 5.43
C ASP A 43 -3.96 -24.81 6.35
N GLN A 44 -3.47 -25.31 7.49
CA GLN A 44 -4.31 -26.03 8.44
C GLN A 44 -5.43 -25.13 8.95
N PHE A 45 -6.66 -25.63 8.89
CA PHE A 45 -7.89 -24.86 9.18
C PHE A 45 -8.10 -23.63 8.28
N GLN A 46 -7.47 -23.59 7.10
CA GLN A 46 -7.55 -22.47 6.15
C GLN A 46 -7.01 -21.15 6.71
N LEU A 47 -6.15 -21.21 7.73
CA LEU A 47 -5.67 -20.01 8.42
C LEU A 47 -4.85 -19.11 7.50
N ASN A 48 -3.95 -19.66 6.69
CA ASN A 48 -3.12 -18.89 5.77
C ASN A 48 -3.98 -18.23 4.68
N SER A 49 -4.95 -18.98 4.16
CA SER A 49 -5.94 -18.49 3.19
C SER A 49 -6.82 -17.37 3.78
N MET A 50 -7.30 -17.51 5.02
CA MET A 50 -8.07 -16.48 5.71
C MET A 50 -7.22 -15.22 5.96
N THR A 51 -5.97 -15.39 6.42
CA THR A 51 -5.04 -14.28 6.62
C THR A 51 -4.84 -13.50 5.32
N LYS A 52 -4.62 -14.18 4.19
CA LYS A 52 -4.51 -13.55 2.87
C LYS A 52 -5.76 -12.76 2.52
N PHE A 53 -6.93 -13.39 2.64
CA PHE A 53 -8.21 -12.76 2.33
C PHE A 53 -8.45 -11.48 3.15
N TYR A 54 -8.15 -11.49 4.45
CA TYR A 54 -8.35 -10.31 5.30
C TYR A 54 -7.36 -9.19 4.97
N PHE A 55 -6.10 -9.50 4.66
CA PHE A 55 -5.13 -8.49 4.23
C PHE A 55 -5.53 -7.84 2.90
N GLU A 56 -5.97 -8.65 1.92
CA GLU A 56 -6.49 -8.13 0.65
C GLU A 56 -7.73 -7.25 0.87
N LYS A 57 -8.65 -7.68 1.74
CA LYS A 57 -9.83 -6.89 2.12
C LYS A 57 -9.47 -5.57 2.80
N SER A 58 -8.35 -5.51 3.52
CA SER A 58 -7.82 -4.30 4.14
C SER A 58 -7.02 -3.41 3.17
N GLY A 59 -6.89 -3.79 1.89
CA GLY A 59 -6.21 -3.01 0.86
C GLY A 59 -4.71 -3.30 0.72
N PHE A 60 -4.21 -4.40 1.28
CA PHE A 60 -2.82 -4.84 1.11
C PHE A 60 -2.67 -5.81 -0.07
N ASN A 61 -1.49 -5.78 -0.70
CA ASN A 61 -1.11 -6.79 -1.69
C ASN A 61 -0.52 -8.01 -0.96
N ALA A 62 -1.34 -9.03 -0.69
CA ALA A 62 -0.94 -10.19 0.10
C ALA A 62 -0.62 -11.42 -0.75
N TYR A 63 0.51 -12.09 -0.46
CA TYR A 63 0.96 -13.30 -1.14
C TYR A 63 1.35 -14.37 -0.13
N LEU A 64 1.13 -15.63 -0.48
CA LEU A 64 1.69 -16.75 0.29
C LEU A 64 3.17 -16.89 -0.07
N ALA A 65 4.01 -17.17 0.92
CA ALA A 65 5.37 -17.63 0.71
C ALA A 65 5.32 -18.97 -0.05
N ASP A 66 6.18 -19.12 -1.05
CA ASP A 66 6.38 -20.39 -1.75
C ASP A 66 7.29 -21.33 -0.95
#